data_AF-A0A371Q835-F1
#
_entry.id   AF-A0A371Q835-F1
#
_cell.length_a   1.000
_cell.length_b   1.000
_cell.length_c   1.000
_cell.angle_alpha   90.00
_cell.angle_beta   90.00
_cell.angle_gamma   90.00
#
_symmetry.space_group_name_H-M   'P 1'
#
loop_
_entity.id
_entity.type
_entity.pdbx_description
1 polymer ?
#
loop_
_entity_poly.entity_id
_entity_poly.type
_entity_poly.pdbx_seq_one_letter_code
_entity_poly.pdbx_strand_id
1 'polypeptide(L)'
;MLCSHIRTALSARLDEEELPPGITARRLDDHLAGCRDCRQWEARTRALTAGLDRAMAHTEGDAAAADALLARLKSASVWPASESPGALDPGGRRTG
;
A
#
# COMPACT_ATOMS: atom_id res chain seq x y z
N MET A 1 -28.42 -20.09 -8.20
CA MET A 1 -28.92 -18.86 -7.52
C MET A 1 -28.81 -18.89 -6.00
N LEU A 2 -28.62 -20.04 -5.32
CA LEU A 2 -28.31 -20.07 -3.87
C LEU A 2 -26.84 -19.74 -3.58
N CYS A 3 -25.91 -20.32 -4.34
CA CYS A 3 -24.47 -20.11 -4.11
C CYS A 3 -24.03 -18.66 -4.32
N SER A 4 -24.67 -17.90 -5.20
CA SER A 4 -24.37 -16.47 -5.37
C SER A 4 -24.73 -15.68 -4.12
N HIS A 5 -25.91 -15.92 -3.55
CA HIS A 5 -26.35 -15.25 -2.32
C HIS A 5 -25.49 -15.67 -1.11
N ILE A 6 -25.08 -16.94 -1.06
CA ILE A 6 -24.14 -17.44 -0.06
C ILE A 6 -22.76 -16.79 -0.20
N ARG A 7 -22.25 -16.60 -1.43
CA ARG A 7 -20.97 -15.90 -1.66
C ARG A 7 -21.04 -14.44 -1.21
N THR A 8 -22.16 -13.75 -1.43
CA THR A 8 -22.39 -12.41 -0.89
C THR A 8 -22.35 -12.42 0.64
N ALA A 9 -23.08 -13.32 1.28
CA ALA A 9 -23.07 -13.45 2.74
C ALA A 9 -21.68 -13.79 3.31
N LEU A 10 -20.92 -14.61 2.59
CA LEU A 10 -19.55 -14.94 2.98
C LEU A 10 -18.58 -13.77 2.81
N SER A 11 -18.75 -12.94 1.77
CA SER A 11 -17.98 -11.69 1.63
C SER A 11 -18.27 -10.76 2.79
N ALA A 12 -19.55 -10.48 3.06
CA ALA A 12 -19.97 -9.63 4.18
C ALA A 12 -19.35 -10.11 5.50
N ARG A 13 -19.37 -11.43 5.77
CA ARG A 13 -18.73 -11.99 6.97
C ARG A 13 -17.22 -11.75 7.02
N LEU A 14 -16.51 -11.87 5.89
CA LEU A 14 -15.07 -11.63 5.84
C LEU A 14 -14.71 -10.16 6.05
N ASP A 15 -15.60 -9.28 5.60
CA ASP A 15 -15.47 -7.82 5.72
C ASP A 15 -16.07 -7.29 7.05
N GLU A 16 -16.47 -8.19 7.96
CA GLU A 16 -17.13 -7.88 9.24
C GLU A 16 -18.45 -7.07 9.12
N GLU A 17 -19.12 -7.21 7.98
CA GLU A 17 -20.40 -6.58 7.68
C GLU A 17 -21.60 -7.44 8.09
N GLU A 18 -22.78 -6.79 8.18
CA GLU A 18 -24.06 -7.45 8.42
C GLU A 18 -24.40 -8.45 7.31
N LEU A 19 -24.94 -9.63 7.70
CA LEU A 19 -25.35 -10.63 6.71
C LEU A 19 -26.58 -10.15 5.92
N PRO A 20 -26.68 -10.51 4.63
CA PRO A 20 -27.83 -10.16 3.83
C PRO A 20 -29.12 -10.78 4.40
N PRO A 21 -30.27 -10.10 4.25
CA PRO A 21 -31.53 -10.54 4.85
C PRO A 21 -31.92 -11.95 4.38
N GLY A 22 -32.37 -12.77 5.33
CA GLY A 22 -32.77 -14.16 5.07
C GLY A 22 -31.62 -15.17 5.07
N ILE A 23 -30.37 -14.74 5.30
CA ILE A 23 -29.24 -15.62 5.57
C ILE A 23 -28.78 -15.43 7.01
N THR A 24 -28.85 -16.50 7.79
CA THR A 24 -28.28 -16.55 9.14
C THR A 24 -26.89 -17.14 9.11
N ALA A 25 -26.09 -16.89 10.15
CA ALA A 25 -24.76 -17.49 10.29
C ALA A 25 -24.82 -19.02 10.17
N ARG A 26 -25.76 -19.67 10.89
CA ARG A 26 -25.96 -21.12 10.81
C ARG A 26 -26.26 -21.60 9.39
N ARG A 27 -27.15 -20.92 8.67
CA ARG A 27 -27.52 -21.29 7.29
C ARG A 27 -26.33 -21.18 6.33
N LEU A 28 -25.48 -20.17 6.54
CA LEU A 28 -24.23 -20.01 5.80
C LEU A 28 -23.28 -21.18 6.10
N ASP A 29 -23.09 -21.52 7.38
CA ASP A 29 -22.21 -22.61 7.81
C ASP A 29 -22.68 -23.98 7.28
N ASP A 30 -23.99 -24.26 7.37
CA ASP A 30 -24.62 -25.46 6.83
C ASP A 30 -24.37 -25.60 5.31
N HIS A 31 -24.47 -24.49 4.58
CA HIS A 31 -24.19 -24.50 3.15
C HIS A 31 -22.70 -24.75 2.86
N LEU A 32 -21.79 -24.16 3.64
CA LEU A 32 -20.35 -24.39 3.47
C LEU A 32 -19.99 -25.85 3.78
N ALA A 33 -20.64 -26.49 4.76
CA ALA A 33 -20.47 -27.92 5.02
C ALA A 33 -20.91 -28.78 3.81
N GLY A 34 -21.98 -28.40 3.11
CA GLY A 34 -22.54 -29.16 1.98
C GLY A 34 -21.95 -28.83 0.60
N CYS A 35 -21.47 -27.62 0.35
CA CYS A 35 -21.12 -27.15 -0.99
C CYS A 35 -19.62 -27.01 -1.22
N ARG A 36 -19.04 -27.90 -2.03
CA ARG A 36 -17.62 -27.90 -2.39
C ARG A 36 -17.18 -26.59 -3.06
N ASP A 37 -17.98 -26.07 -3.98
CA ASP A 37 -17.62 -24.87 -4.74
C ASP A 37 -17.55 -23.63 -3.87
N CYS A 38 -18.47 -23.50 -2.90
CA CYS A 38 -18.45 -22.40 -1.94
C CYS A 38 -17.27 -22.51 -0.97
N ARG A 39 -16.88 -23.72 -0.54
CA ARG A 39 -15.64 -23.91 0.25
C ARG A 39 -14.38 -23.54 -0.52
N GLN A 40 -14.29 -23.94 -1.80
CA GLN A 40 -13.15 -23.58 -2.63
C GLN A 40 -13.10 -22.07 -2.88
N TRP A 41 -14.26 -21.45 -3.05
CA TRP A 41 -14.35 -20.00 -3.16
C TRP A 41 -13.89 -19.32 -1.87
N GLU A 42 -14.38 -19.75 -0.70
CA GLU A 42 -13.96 -19.24 0.61
C GLU A 42 -12.43 -19.29 0.79
N ALA A 43 -11.82 -20.44 0.51
CA ALA A 43 -10.37 -20.62 0.63
C ALA A 43 -9.60 -19.64 -0.27
N ARG A 44 -10.07 -19.41 -1.51
CA ARG A 44 -9.46 -18.44 -2.42
C ARG A 44 -9.64 -17.01 -1.93
N THR A 45 -10.81 -16.64 -1.44
CA THR A 45 -11.07 -15.29 -0.94
C THR A 45 -10.20 -15.00 0.28
N ARG A 46 -10.09 -15.93 1.25
CA ARG A 46 -9.20 -15.78 2.40
C ARG A 46 -7.72 -15.63 1.99
N ALA A 47 -7.28 -16.43 1.02
CA ALA A 47 -5.91 -16.32 0.49
C ALA A 47 -5.66 -14.97 -0.19
N LEU A 48 -6.67 -14.43 -0.88
CA LEU A 48 -6.61 -13.10 -1.50
C LEU A 48 -6.53 -12.00 -0.44
N THR A 49 -7.43 -11.98 0.56
CA THR A 49 -7.41 -11.00 1.66
C THR A 49 -6.04 -10.96 2.34
N ALA A 50 -5.53 -12.13 2.75
CA ALA A 50 -4.20 -12.21 3.37
C ALA A 50 -3.07 -11.75 2.42
N GLY A 51 -3.23 -11.94 1.11
CA GLY A 51 -2.29 -11.44 0.11
C GLY A 51 -2.30 -9.92 0.00
N LEU A 52 -3.50 -9.31 0.03
CA LEU A 52 -3.69 -7.87 0.03
C LEU A 52 -3.12 -7.25 1.32
N ASP A 53 -3.38 -7.82 2.48
CA ASP A 53 -2.83 -7.35 3.76
C ASP A 53 -1.30 -7.29 3.74
N ARG A 54 -0.65 -8.34 3.21
CA ARG A 54 0.81 -8.35 3.03
C ARG A 54 1.27 -7.28 2.06
N ALA A 55 0.59 -7.13 0.92
CA ALA A 55 0.95 -6.12 -0.07
C ALA A 55 0.84 -4.70 0.52
N MET A 56 -0.19 -4.42 1.31
CA MET A 56 -0.37 -3.14 2.00
C MET A 56 0.74 -2.90 3.04
N ALA A 57 1.11 -3.90 3.82
CA ALA A 57 2.24 -3.81 4.74
C ALA A 57 3.57 -3.51 4.01
N HIS A 58 3.76 -4.05 2.80
CA HIS A 58 4.92 -3.74 1.97
C HIS A 58 4.92 -2.31 1.43
N THR A 59 3.76 -1.74 1.09
CA THR A 59 3.67 -0.34 0.65
C THR A 59 4.03 0.66 1.74
N GLU A 60 3.76 0.37 3.01
CA GLU A 60 4.23 1.22 4.13
C GLU A 60 5.76 1.24 4.23
N GLY A 61 6.41 0.10 3.97
CA GLY A 61 7.87 0.02 3.88
C GLY A 61 8.45 0.78 2.69
N ASP A 62 7.75 0.76 1.55
CA ASP A 62 8.13 1.51 0.34
C ASP A 62 7.97 3.01 0.51
N ALA A 63 6.96 3.47 1.28
CA ALA A 63 6.78 4.89 1.58
C ALA A 63 8.00 5.50 2.29
N ALA A 64 8.60 4.78 3.25
CA ALA A 64 9.82 5.24 3.91
C ALA A 64 11.03 5.30 2.94
N ALA A 65 11.13 4.35 2.01
CA ALA A 65 12.17 4.37 0.98
C ALA A 65 11.96 5.51 -0.03
N ALA A 66 10.72 5.78 -0.42
CA ALA A 66 10.33 6.89 -1.27
C ALA A 66 10.64 8.24 -0.61
N ASP A 67 10.35 8.39 0.68
CA ASP A 67 10.69 9.59 1.46
C ASP A 67 12.21 9.81 1.54
N ALA A 68 12.98 8.74 1.78
CA ALA A 68 14.44 8.81 1.77
C ALA A 68 15.00 9.24 0.39
N LEU A 69 14.41 8.71 -0.69
CA LEU A 69 14.78 9.11 -2.05
C LEU A 69 14.44 10.58 -2.32
N LEU A 70 13.24 11.03 -1.93
CA LEU A 70 12.80 12.42 -2.07
C LEU A 70 13.70 13.38 -1.27
N ALA A 71 14.07 13.01 -0.04
CA ALA A 71 15.01 13.78 0.77
C ALA A 71 16.37 13.93 0.05
N ARG A 72 16.90 12.82 -0.49
CA ARG A 72 18.18 12.84 -1.21
C ARG A 72 18.13 13.69 -2.48
N LEU A 73 17.04 13.62 -3.24
CA LEU A 73 16.83 14.45 -4.43
C LEU A 73 16.74 15.94 -4.08
N LYS A 74 16.03 16.28 -3.00
CA LYS A 74 15.96 17.67 -2.50
C LYS A 74 17.34 18.19 -2.11
N SER A 75 18.12 17.41 -1.36
CA SER A 75 19.49 17.78 -1.00
C SER A 75 20.41 17.93 -2.22
N ALA A 76 20.25 17.08 -3.25
CA ALA A 76 21.03 17.18 -4.48
C ALA A 76 20.60 18.37 -5.36
N SER A 77 19.33 18.79 -5.28
CA SER A 77 18.82 19.98 -5.99
C SER A 77 19.24 21.31 -5.36
N VAL A 78 19.67 21.28 -4.09
CA VAL A 78 20.41 22.37 -3.46
C VAL A 78 21.87 22.25 -3.92
N TRP A 79 22.13 22.72 -5.13
CA TRP A 79 23.51 23.02 -5.50
C TRP A 79 24.03 24.10 -4.55
N PRO A 80 25.21 23.97 -3.91
CA PRO A 80 25.80 25.10 -3.22
C PRO A 80 25.96 26.22 -4.25
N ALA A 81 25.49 27.42 -3.90
CA ALA A 81 25.81 28.62 -4.65
C ALA A 81 27.32 28.63 -4.86
N SER A 82 27.74 28.61 -6.12
CA SER A 82 29.16 28.65 -6.48
C SER A 82 29.81 29.82 -5.73
N GLU A 83 30.60 29.52 -4.70
CA GLU A 83 31.49 30.50 -4.09
C GLU A 83 32.51 30.88 -5.17
N SER A 84 32.28 32.04 -5.79
CA SER A 84 33.27 32.67 -6.66
C SER A 84 34.53 32.95 -5.84
N PRO A 85 35.71 32.39 -6.19
CA PRO A 85 36.94 32.74 -5.52
C PRO A 85 37.28 34.19 -5.87
N GLY A 86 37.55 34.99 -4.82
CA GLY A 86 37.82 36.41 -4.91
C GLY A 86 38.83 36.77 -5.99
N ALA A 87 38.42 37.70 -6.86
CA ALA A 87 39.33 38.33 -7.80
C ALA A 87 40.37 39.16 -7.03
N LEU A 88 41.63 38.93 -7.39
CA LEU A 88 42.84 39.50 -6.83
C LEU A 88 42.78 41.03 -6.68
N ASP A 89 43.30 41.47 -5.55
CA ASP A 89 43.87 42.80 -5.32
C ASP A 89 45.14 42.98 -6.19
N PRO A 90 45.24 43.99 -7.08
CA PRO A 90 46.50 44.34 -7.70
C PRO A 90 47.09 45.57 -7.01
N GLY A 91 47.64 45.38 -5.81
CA GLY A 91 48.68 46.25 -5.28
C GLY A 91 49.94 46.16 -6.15
N GLY A 92 50.27 47.22 -6.93
CA GLY A 92 51.36 47.11 -7.91
C GLY A 92 51.93 48.38 -8.58
N ARG A 93 52.22 49.45 -7.82
CA ARG A 93 53.45 50.30 -7.88
C ARG A 93 53.90 51.07 -9.18
N ARG A 94 53.99 52.41 -9.00
CA ARG A 94 54.95 53.48 -9.47
C ARG A 94 55.12 53.88 -10.94
N THR A 95 54.94 55.19 -11.18
CA THR A 95 55.84 56.16 -11.86
C THR A 95 55.37 57.56 -11.41
N GLY A 96 56.15 58.62 -11.20
CA GLY A 96 57.54 59.02 -11.39
C GLY A 96 57.58 60.50 -11.03
#